data_AF-A0AAN1PK07-F1
#
_entry.id   AF-A0AAN1PK07-F1
#
_cell.length_a   1.000
_cell.length_b   1.000
_cell.length_c   1.000
_cell.angle_alpha   90.00
_cell.angle_beta   90.00
_cell.angle_gamma   90.00
#
_symmetry.space_group_name_H-M   'P 1'
#
loop_
_entity.id
_entity.type
_entity.pdbx_description
1 polymer ?
#
loop_
_entity_poly.entity_id
_entity_poly.type
_entity_poly.pdbx_seq_one_letter_code
_entity_poly.pdbx_strand_id
1 'polypeptide(L)'
;MADKPRFFDDLAGVAGGAFSALTGVREEINAIVRSRVDEVLTGLQVVRREEFEVMRDLAAQARIGQEDAERRLAALEERVTALEHKLAHNNNDHGHQHHG
;
A
#
# COMPACT_ATOMS: atom_id res chain seq x y z
N MET A 1 0.90 66.18 -40.16
CA MET A 1 1.20 64.86 -39.56
C MET A 1 0.44 64.80 -38.26
N ALA A 2 -0.49 63.84 -38.14
CA ALA A 2 -1.39 63.77 -36.99
C ALA A 2 -0.65 63.18 -35.77
N ASP A 3 -0.60 63.93 -34.68
CA ASP A 3 -0.14 63.46 -33.37
C ASP A 3 -1.08 62.36 -32.88
N LYS A 4 -0.63 61.11 -32.97
CA LYS A 4 -1.30 59.97 -32.36
C LYS A 4 -1.08 60.05 -30.83
N PRO A 5 -2.12 59.92 -30.00
CA PRO A 5 -2.00 60.17 -28.57
C PRO A 5 -1.14 59.09 -27.89
N ARG A 6 0.12 59.42 -27.62
CA ARG A 6 1.15 58.59 -26.92
C ARG A 6 0.67 58.02 -25.58
N PHE A 7 -0.30 58.67 -24.95
CA PHE A 7 -0.91 58.24 -23.69
C PHE A 7 -1.59 56.85 -23.75
N PHE A 8 -2.17 56.48 -24.89
CA PHE A 8 -2.82 55.17 -25.03
C PHE A 8 -1.81 54.04 -25.22
N ASP A 9 -0.65 54.33 -25.81
CA ASP A 9 0.44 53.36 -26.03
C ASP A 9 1.15 53.01 -24.71
N ASP A 10 1.41 54.02 -23.88
CA ASP A 10 2.02 53.84 -22.55
C ASP A 10 1.09 53.05 -21.61
N LEU A 11 -0.22 53.31 -21.64
CA LEU A 11 -1.21 52.58 -20.84
C LEU A 11 -1.33 51.11 -21.29
N ALA A 12 -1.30 50.85 -22.59
CA ALA A 12 -1.32 49.50 -23.14
C ALA A 12 -0.04 48.71 -22.76
N GLY A 13 1.12 49.36 -22.78
CA GLY A 13 2.38 48.79 -22.33
C GLY A 13 2.38 48.44 -20.83
N VAL A 14 1.88 49.34 -19.99
CA VAL A 14 1.76 49.11 -18.53
C VAL A 14 0.72 48.04 -18.22
N ALA A 15 -0.42 48.04 -18.90
CA ALA A 15 -1.46 47.02 -18.73
C ALA A 15 -0.94 45.63 -19.14
N GLY A 16 -0.23 45.52 -20.27
CA GLY A 16 0.40 44.28 -20.71
C GLY A 16 1.49 43.80 -19.75
N GLY A 17 2.38 44.70 -19.30
CA GLY A 17 3.43 44.39 -18.35
C GLY A 17 2.91 43.95 -16.98
N ALA A 18 1.88 44.62 -16.45
CA ALA A 18 1.23 44.27 -15.19
C ALA A 18 0.51 42.92 -15.29
N PHE A 19 -0.15 42.63 -16.41
CA PHE A 19 -0.79 41.33 -16.65
C PHE A 19 0.25 40.21 -16.70
N SER A 20 1.34 40.39 -17.45
CA SER A 20 2.43 39.40 -17.50
C SER A 20 3.07 39.16 -16.13
N ALA A 21 3.30 40.21 -15.34
CA ALA A 21 3.83 40.09 -13.99
C ALA A 21 2.88 39.33 -13.04
N LEU A 22 1.57 39.64 -13.08
CA LEU A 22 0.56 38.91 -12.31
C LEU A 22 0.47 37.44 -12.69
N THR A 23 0.60 37.14 -13.99
CA THR A 23 0.56 35.75 -14.48
C THR A 23 1.78 34.96 -13.99
N GLY A 24 2.98 35.57 -14.02
CA GLY A 24 4.19 34.95 -13.48
C GLY A 24 4.13 34.69 -11.97
N VAL A 25 3.62 35.66 -11.19
CA VAL A 25 3.42 35.48 -9.73
C VAL A 25 2.43 34.33 -9.45
N ARG A 26 1.35 34.22 -10.23
CA ARG A 26 0.38 33.12 -10.12
C ARG A 26 1.02 31.76 -10.38
N GLU A 27 1.87 31.65 -11.39
CA GLU A 27 2.59 30.41 -11.72
C GLU A 27 3.54 30.00 -10.60
N GLU A 28 4.26 30.96 -10.03
CA GLU A 28 5.21 30.73 -8.93
C GLU A 28 4.49 30.29 -7.64
N ILE A 29 3.34 30.90 -7.32
CA ILE A 29 2.48 30.46 -6.22
C ILE A 29 1.99 29.03 -6.45
N ASN A 30 1.53 28.68 -7.65
CA ASN A 30 1.08 27.32 -7.97
C ASN A 30 2.21 26.30 -7.79
N ALA A 31 3.44 26.63 -8.18
CA ALA A 31 4.60 25.79 -8.01
C ALA A 31 4.93 25.58 -6.52
N ILE A 32 4.89 26.64 -5.71
CA ILE A 32 5.09 26.56 -4.25
C ILE A 32 4.02 25.69 -3.60
N VAL A 33 2.75 25.88 -3.96
CA VAL A 33 1.64 25.08 -3.41
C VAL A 33 1.83 23.60 -3.76
N ARG A 34 2.17 23.28 -5.02
CA ARG A 34 2.45 21.90 -5.44
C ARG A 34 3.60 21.29 -4.64
N SER A 35 4.71 22.01 -4.52
CA SER A 35 5.87 21.55 -3.74
C SER A 35 5.50 21.26 -2.27
N ARG A 36 4.68 22.11 -1.65
CA ARG A 36 4.23 21.89 -0.26
C ARG A 36 3.30 20.68 -0.14
N VAL A 37 2.41 20.47 -1.11
CA VAL A 37 1.55 19.29 -1.14
C VAL A 37 2.38 18.02 -1.29
N ASP A 38 3.36 18.01 -2.20
CA ASP A 38 4.23 16.85 -2.42
C ASP A 38 5.07 16.53 -1.18
N GLU A 39 5.61 17.54 -0.48
CA GLU A 39 6.31 17.37 0.81
C GLU A 39 5.40 16.76 1.89
N VAL A 40 4.17 17.26 2.02
CA VAL A 40 3.19 16.75 3.00
C VAL A 40 2.80 15.31 2.67
N LEU A 41 2.49 15.00 1.41
CA LEU A 41 2.13 13.64 0.98
C LEU A 41 3.28 12.65 1.21
N THR A 42 4.51 13.07 0.96
CA THR A 42 5.71 12.28 1.25
C THR A 42 5.86 12.05 2.76
N GLY A 43 5.64 13.08 3.58
CA GLY A 43 5.70 12.98 5.04
C GLY A 43 4.62 12.10 5.66
N LEU A 44 3.47 11.96 5.01
CA LEU A 44 2.33 11.16 5.49
C LEU A 44 2.38 9.68 5.10
N GLN A 45 3.43 9.22 4.40
CA GLN A 45 3.59 7.82 3.96
C GLN A 45 2.32 7.28 3.27
N VAL A 46 1.73 8.08 2.39
CA VAL A 46 0.48 7.71 1.71
C VAL A 46 0.73 6.52 0.78
N VAL A 47 0.08 5.39 1.06
CA VAL A 47 0.12 4.21 0.21
C VAL A 47 -0.77 4.44 -1.01
N ARG A 48 -0.28 4.09 -2.21
CA ARG A 48 -1.13 4.20 -3.40
C ARG A 48 -2.28 3.23 -3.29
N ARG A 49 -3.45 3.63 -3.79
CA ARG A 49 -4.65 2.78 -3.72
C ARG A 49 -4.42 1.39 -4.32
N GLU A 50 -3.71 1.31 -5.44
CA GLU A 50 -3.38 0.04 -6.11
C GLU A 50 -2.51 -0.87 -5.22
N GLU A 51 -1.48 -0.31 -4.56
CA GLU A 51 -0.64 -1.07 -3.63
C GLU A 51 -1.46 -1.58 -2.45
N PHE A 52 -2.36 -0.75 -1.92
CA PHE A 52 -3.27 -1.15 -0.84
C PHE A 52 -4.20 -2.29 -1.28
N GLU A 53 -4.80 -2.20 -2.46
CA GLU A 53 -5.70 -3.24 -2.99
C GLU A 53 -4.94 -4.56 -3.20
N VAL A 54 -3.73 -4.53 -3.77
CA VAL A 54 -2.86 -5.71 -3.92
C VAL A 54 -2.53 -6.34 -2.56
N MET A 55 -2.12 -5.53 -1.59
CA MET A 55 -1.76 -6.04 -0.26
C MET A 55 -2.97 -6.57 0.51
N ARG A 56 -4.14 -5.96 0.35
CA ARG A 56 -5.40 -6.43 0.93
C ARG A 56 -5.76 -7.81 0.37
N ASP A 57 -5.68 -7.98 -0.95
CA ASP A 57 -6.02 -9.24 -1.60
C ASP A 57 -5.00 -10.34 -1.24
N LEU A 58 -3.71 -10.00 -1.18
CA LEU A 58 -2.67 -10.91 -0.68
C LEU A 58 -2.94 -11.32 0.78
N ALA A 59 -3.28 -10.38 1.66
CA ALA A 59 -3.58 -10.67 3.06
C ALA A 59 -4.80 -11.60 3.20
N ALA A 60 -5.84 -11.40 2.39
CA ALA A 60 -7.01 -12.27 2.36
C ALA A 60 -6.64 -13.69 1.92
N GLN A 61 -5.87 -13.83 0.84
CA GLN A 61 -5.39 -15.13 0.36
C GLN A 61 -4.48 -15.83 1.37
N ALA A 62 -3.60 -15.07 2.04
CA ALA A 62 -2.73 -15.60 3.07
C ALA A 62 -3.53 -16.14 4.26
N ARG A 63 -4.60 -15.46 4.69
CA ARG A 63 -5.47 -15.97 5.77
C ARG A 63 -6.14 -17.29 5.37
N ILE A 64 -6.69 -17.36 4.16
CA ILE A 64 -7.34 -18.58 3.64
C ILE A 64 -6.32 -19.73 3.58
N GLY A 65 -5.12 -19.46 3.05
CA GLY A 65 -4.05 -20.45 2.98
C GLY A 65 -3.57 -20.91 4.36
N GLN A 66 -3.50 -20.00 5.34
CA GLN A 66 -3.14 -20.30 6.72
C GLN A 66 -4.16 -21.26 7.35
N GLU A 67 -5.46 -20.95 7.25
CA GLU A 67 -6.52 -21.80 7.79
C GLU A 67 -6.53 -23.20 7.18
N ASP A 68 -6.28 -23.32 5.87
CA ASP A 68 -6.16 -24.62 5.22
C ASP A 68 -4.95 -25.42 5.70
N ALA A 69 -3.80 -24.76 5.83
CA ALA A 69 -2.59 -25.37 6.36
C ALA A 69 -2.78 -25.85 7.81
N GLU A 70 -3.38 -25.03 8.67
CA GLU A 70 -3.69 -25.38 10.06
C GLU A 70 -4.61 -26.60 10.15
N ARG A 71 -5.67 -26.67 9.32
CA ARG A 71 -6.54 -27.87 9.26
C ARG A 71 -5.77 -29.12 8.88
N ARG A 72 -4.88 -29.02 7.88
CA ARG A 72 -4.06 -30.15 7.42
C ARG A 72 -3.06 -30.58 8.48
N LEU A 73 -2.46 -29.63 9.20
CA LEU A 73 -1.56 -29.91 10.32
C LEU A 73 -2.29 -30.64 11.45
N ALA A 74 -3.44 -30.13 11.89
CA ALA A 74 -4.23 -30.77 12.94
C ALA A 74 -4.61 -32.22 12.58
N ALA A 75 -5.04 -32.47 11.34
CA ALA A 75 -5.35 -33.82 10.87
C ALA A 75 -4.12 -34.75 10.83
N LEU A 76 -2.94 -34.20 10.53
CA LEU A 76 -1.70 -34.97 10.57
C LEU A 76 -1.26 -35.26 12.01
N GLU A 77 -1.35 -34.29 12.91
CA GLU A 77 -1.03 -34.43 14.33
C GLU A 77 -1.92 -35.49 15.01
N GLU A 78 -3.21 -35.52 14.70
CA GLU A 78 -4.13 -36.55 15.18
C GLU A 78 -3.72 -37.95 14.68
N ARG A 79 -3.37 -38.07 13.39
CA ARG A 79 -2.92 -39.35 12.82
C ARG A 79 -1.61 -39.83 13.44
N VAL A 80 -0.66 -38.94 13.67
CA VAL A 80 0.61 -39.27 14.35
C VAL A 80 0.31 -39.79 15.75
N THR A 81 -0.50 -39.07 16.52
CA THR A 81 -0.90 -39.47 17.88
C THR A 81 -1.57 -40.86 17.88
N ALA A 82 -2.49 -41.11 16.94
CA ALA A 82 -3.16 -42.40 16.81
C ALA A 82 -2.19 -43.54 16.46
N LEU A 83 -1.18 -43.28 15.62
CA LEU A 83 -0.14 -44.26 15.29
C LEU A 83 0.79 -44.54 16.47
N GLU A 84 1.20 -43.51 17.20
CA GLU A 84 2.00 -43.65 18.41
C GLU A 84 1.28 -44.48 19.48
N HIS A 85 -0.01 -44.22 19.69
CA HIS A 85 -0.83 -45.01 20.61
C HIS A 85 -0.94 -46.47 20.17
N LYS A 86 -1.17 -46.73 18.87
CA LYS A 86 -1.22 -48.11 18.33
C LYS A 86 0.11 -48.85 18.52
N LEU A 87 1.24 -48.17 18.29
CA LEU A 87 2.57 -48.76 18.49
C LEU A 87 2.80 -49.12 19.97
N ALA A 88 2.42 -48.22 20.88
CA ALA A 88 2.53 -48.46 22.32
C ALA A 88 1.66 -49.65 22.78
N HIS A 89 0.42 -49.75 22.28
CA HIS A 89 -0.47 -50.87 22.59
C HIS A 89 0.07 -52.21 22.08
N ASN A 90 0.57 -52.24 20.84
CA ASN A 90 1.08 -53.46 20.22
C ASN A 90 2.32 -54.00 20.95
N ASN A 91 3.20 -53.12 21.44
CA ASN A 91 4.38 -53.52 22.21
C ASN A 91 4.02 -54.15 23.57
N ASN A 92 2.93 -53.72 24.20
CA ASN A 92 2.46 -54.29 25.46
C ASN A 92 1.83 -55.68 25.28
N ASP A 93 1.08 -55.91 24.20
CA ASP A 93 0.43 -57.20 23.93
C ASP A 93 1.42 -58.35 23.67
N HIS A 94 2.60 -58.05 23.10
CA HIS A 94 3.64 -59.04 22.82
C HIS A 94 4.51 -59.36 24.06
N GLY A 95 4.57 -58.48 25.06
CA GLY A 95 5.31 -58.70 26.31
C GLY A 95 4.65 -59.70 27.26
N HIS A 96 3.34 -59.93 27.13
CA HIS A 96 2.59 -60.84 28.00
C HIS A 96 2.54 -62.30 27.49
N GLN A 97 2.95 -62.58 26.25
CA GLN A 97 2.85 -63.93 25.65
C GLN A 97 4.11 -64.80 25.85
N HIS A 98 5.18 -64.29 26.47
CA HIS A 98 6.45 -65.00 26.66
C HIS A 98 6.74 -65.42 28.13
N HIS A 99 5.76 -65.37 29.03
CA HIS A 99 5.88 -65.89 30.39
C HIS A 99 4.73 -66.86 30.68
N GLY A 100 4.90 -68.13 30.30
CA GLY A 100 3.99 -69.25 30.56
C GLY A 100 4.75 -70.56 30.47
#